data_AF-C8W3F2-F1
#
_entry.id   AF-C8W3F2-F1
#
_cell.length_a   1.000
_cell.length_b   1.000
_cell.length_c   1.000
_cell.angle_alpha   90.00
_cell.angle_beta   90.00
_cell.angle_gamma   90.00
#
_symmetry.space_group_name_H-M   'P 1'
#
loop_
_entity.id
_entity.type
_entity.pdbx_description
1 polymer ?
#
loop_
_entity_poly.entity_id
_entity_poly.type
_entity_poly.pdbx_seq_one_letter_code
_entity_poly.pdbx_strand_id
1 'polypeptide(L)'
;MSKFEEVKEKLAREYAQLESSSCSEHESVDKIIMVTSALCAGIAVQPLPFADIAILTPLQAFMAMKIGKIKGFELSTWRSKEIIVELGGLTGMGFLAQQATISLYKLGLPFAGGFFTLPIAFAFTYAMGRVVSYYFDVRRAGEPLDRDIVCKIWNAALQEGKKLGKKR
;
A
#
# COMPACT_ATOMS: atom_id res chain seq x y z
N MET A 1 14.14 -20.32 -3.92
CA MET A 1 13.75 -18.89 -3.90
C MET A 1 13.08 -18.57 -2.58
N SER A 2 13.35 -17.41 -1.99
CA SER A 2 12.57 -16.92 -0.84
C SER A 2 11.17 -16.51 -1.31
N LYS A 3 10.14 -16.70 -0.48
CA LYS A 3 8.76 -16.20 -0.74
C LYS A 3 8.74 -14.72 -1.12
N PHE A 4 9.69 -13.93 -0.62
CA PHE A 4 9.85 -12.52 -0.95
C PHE A 4 10.20 -12.31 -2.44
N GLU A 5 11.12 -13.10 -2.99
CA GLU A 5 11.53 -12.99 -4.39
C GLU A 5 10.39 -13.42 -5.33
N GLU A 6 9.61 -14.44 -4.94
CA GLU A 6 8.44 -14.86 -5.71
C GLU A 6 7.37 -13.76 -5.80
N VAL A 7 7.07 -13.09 -4.68
CA VAL A 7 6.14 -11.95 -4.65
C VAL A 7 6.67 -10.80 -5.51
N LYS A 8 7.97 -10.51 -5.42
CA LYS A 8 8.62 -9.44 -6.17
C LYS A 8 8.60 -9.71 -7.68
N GLU A 9 8.89 -10.94 -8.10
CA GLU A 9 8.77 -11.36 -9.50
C GLU A 9 7.34 -11.27 -10.01
N LYS A 10 6.37 -11.75 -9.21
CA LYS A 10 4.95 -11.65 -9.58
C LYS A 10 4.54 -10.19 -9.77
N LEU A 11 4.94 -9.31 -8.85
CA LEU A 11 4.66 -7.88 -8.95
C LEU A 11 5.34 -7.24 -10.16
N ALA A 12 6.60 -7.60 -10.45
CA ALA A 12 7.33 -7.11 -11.61
C ALA A 12 6.67 -7.53 -12.93
N ARG A 13 6.18 -8.78 -13.01
CA ARG A 13 5.43 -9.29 -14.17
C ARG A 13 4.12 -8.53 -14.38
N GLU A 14 3.33 -8.37 -13.33
CA GLU A 14 2.07 -7.61 -13.37
C GLU A 14 2.35 -6.17 -13.83
N TYR A 15 3.36 -5.50 -13.29
CA TYR A 15 3.70 -4.13 -13.70
C TYR A 15 4.22 -4.03 -15.13
N ALA A 16 5.01 -4.99 -15.60
CA ALA A 16 5.43 -5.01 -17.00
C ALA A 16 4.24 -5.14 -17.97
N GLN A 17 3.23 -5.93 -17.59
CA GLN A 17 1.98 -6.05 -18.34
C GLN A 17 1.14 -4.76 -18.30
N LEU A 18 1.18 -4.02 -17.18
CA LEU A 18 0.53 -2.72 -17.08
C LEU A 18 1.22 -1.66 -17.94
N GLU A 19 2.55 -1.64 -17.96
CA GLU A 19 3.35 -0.69 -18.76
C GLU A 19 3.19 -0.92 -20.28
N SER A 20 2.90 -2.15 -20.73
CA SER A 20 2.63 -2.44 -22.15
C SER A 20 1.20 -2.12 -22.60
N SER A 21 0.30 -1.85 -21.65
CA SER A 21 -1.08 -1.46 -21.91
C SER A 21 -1.17 0.05 -22.16
N SER A 22 -1.87 0.51 -23.19
CA SER A 22 -2.07 1.95 -23.47
C SER A 22 -3.09 2.59 -22.51
N CYS A 23 -2.78 2.59 -21.21
CA CYS A 23 -3.64 3.10 -20.16
C CYS A 23 -3.36 4.57 -19.84
N SER A 24 -4.39 5.27 -19.35
CA SER A 24 -4.21 6.60 -18.76
C SER A 24 -3.34 6.54 -17.49
N GLU A 25 -2.77 7.68 -17.08
CA GLU A 25 -1.98 7.79 -15.85
C GLU A 25 -2.77 7.29 -14.63
N HIS A 26 -4.00 7.78 -14.46
CA HIS A 26 -4.88 7.42 -13.35
C HIS A 26 -5.18 5.92 -13.33
N GLU A 27 -5.47 5.33 -14.49
CA GLU A 27 -5.75 3.90 -14.60
C GLU A 27 -4.51 3.05 -14.24
N SER A 28 -3.32 3.49 -14.66
CA SER A 28 -2.06 2.81 -14.33
C SER A 28 -1.79 2.84 -12.82
N VAL A 29 -2.00 4.00 -12.19
CA VAL A 29 -1.87 4.15 -10.73
C VAL A 29 -2.86 3.25 -10.00
N ASP A 30 -4.13 3.27 -10.40
CA ASP A 30 -5.17 2.45 -9.75
C ASP A 30 -4.88 0.95 -9.86
N LYS A 31 -4.44 0.47 -11.02
CA LYS A 31 -4.06 -0.94 -11.19
C LYS A 31 -2.90 -1.33 -10.29
N ILE A 32 -1.88 -0.49 -10.18
CA ILE A 32 -0.74 -0.70 -9.27
C ILE A 32 -1.18 -0.80 -7.81
N ILE A 33 -2.05 0.11 -7.38
CA ILE A 33 -2.59 0.11 -6.01
C ILE A 33 -3.38 -1.16 -5.77
N MET A 34 -4.24 -1.57 -6.71
CA MET A 34 -5.09 -2.76 -6.59
C MET A 34 -4.28 -4.06 -6.54
N VAL A 35 -3.29 -4.23 -7.43
CA VAL A 35 -2.42 -5.41 -7.45
C VAL A 35 -1.61 -5.52 -6.17
N THR A 36 -0.99 -4.41 -5.73
CA THR A 36 -0.22 -4.38 -4.48
C THR A 36 -1.10 -4.70 -3.28
N SER A 37 -2.31 -4.12 -3.22
CA SER A 37 -3.26 -4.37 -2.13
C SER A 37 -3.68 -5.83 -2.05
N ALA A 38 -3.95 -6.47 -3.21
CA ALA A 38 -4.28 -7.88 -3.28
C ALA A 38 -3.12 -8.78 -2.83
N LEU A 39 -1.89 -8.45 -3.24
CA LEU A 39 -0.70 -9.19 -2.81
C LEU A 39 -0.44 -9.04 -1.31
N CYS A 40 -0.55 -7.82 -0.77
CA CYS A 40 -0.44 -7.56 0.67
C CYS A 40 -1.49 -8.36 1.46
N ALA A 41 -2.73 -8.39 0.98
CA ALA A 41 -3.80 -9.16 1.61
C ALA A 41 -3.52 -10.67 1.56
N GLY A 42 -3.04 -11.19 0.43
CA GLY A 42 -2.65 -12.60 0.29
C GLY A 42 -1.51 -13.00 1.22
N ILE A 43 -0.53 -12.11 1.44
CA ILE A 43 0.55 -12.32 2.42
C ILE A 43 -0.03 -12.34 3.84
N ALA A 44 -0.97 -11.43 4.14
CA ALA A 44 -1.58 -11.32 5.45
C ALA A 44 -2.42 -12.55 5.88
N VAL A 45 -2.80 -13.43 4.95
CA VAL A 45 -3.40 -14.75 5.24
C VAL A 45 -2.51 -15.59 6.16
N GLN A 46 -1.19 -15.44 6.04
CA GLN A 46 -0.25 -16.25 6.81
C GLN A 46 -0.28 -15.84 8.29
N PRO A 47 -0.31 -16.81 9.24
CA PRO A 47 -0.30 -16.54 10.67
C PRO A 47 1.13 -16.17 11.15
N LEU A 48 1.75 -15.18 10.50
CA LEU A 48 3.07 -14.69 10.85
C LEU A 48 2.97 -13.29 11.48
N PRO A 49 3.05 -13.18 12.82
CA PRO A 49 3.13 -11.88 13.47
C PRO A 49 4.46 -11.20 13.10
N PHE A 50 4.43 -9.90 12.78
CA PHE A 50 5.59 -9.06 12.43
C PHE A 50 6.38 -9.44 11.15
N ALA A 51 6.33 -10.69 10.66
CA ALA A 51 7.03 -11.09 9.42
C ALA A 51 6.49 -10.36 8.17
N ASP A 52 5.20 -10.00 8.23
CA ASP A 52 4.54 -9.17 7.24
C ASP A 52 5.23 -7.81 7.11
N ILE A 53 5.79 -7.21 8.17
CA ILE A 53 6.43 -5.88 8.06
C ILE A 53 7.66 -5.92 7.15
N ALA A 54 8.46 -6.99 7.24
CA ALA A 54 9.66 -7.17 6.44
C ALA A 54 9.37 -7.39 4.94
N ILE A 55 8.15 -7.83 4.59
CA ILE A 55 7.74 -8.11 3.21
C ILE A 55 6.79 -7.03 2.67
N LEU A 56 5.76 -6.66 3.44
CA LEU A 56 4.76 -5.67 3.09
C LEU A 56 5.37 -4.27 2.96
N THR A 57 6.31 -3.88 3.83
CA THR A 57 6.89 -2.53 3.77
C THR A 57 7.69 -2.32 2.48
N PRO A 58 8.59 -3.23 2.07
CA PRO A 58 9.21 -3.13 0.75
C PRO A 58 8.21 -3.16 -0.41
N LEU A 59 7.13 -3.94 -0.31
CA LEU A 59 6.10 -4.00 -1.35
C LEU A 59 5.37 -2.67 -1.51
N GLN A 60 4.96 -2.06 -0.40
CA GLN A 60 4.34 -0.74 -0.39
C GLN A 60 5.34 0.33 -0.88
N ALA A 61 6.63 0.25 -0.49
CA ALA A 61 7.67 1.15 -0.97
C ALA A 61 7.87 1.06 -2.49
N PHE A 62 7.85 -0.15 -3.05
CA PHE A 62 7.95 -0.36 -4.49
C PHE A 62 6.70 0.14 -5.22
N MET A 63 5.51 -0.03 -4.64
CA MET A 63 4.28 0.59 -5.13
C MET A 63 4.41 2.11 -5.19
N ALA A 64 4.88 2.76 -4.11
CA ALA A 64 5.07 4.21 -4.09
C ALA A 64 6.11 4.69 -5.11
N MET A 65 7.22 3.97 -5.26
CA MET A 65 8.24 4.24 -6.28
C MET A 65 7.64 4.22 -7.69
N LYS A 66 6.80 3.22 -8.00
CA LYS A 66 6.18 3.07 -9.32
C LYS A 66 5.09 4.10 -9.58
N ILE A 67 4.28 4.46 -8.56
CA ILE A 67 3.34 5.58 -8.65
C ILE A 67 4.11 6.88 -8.95
N GLY A 68 5.20 7.13 -8.22
CA GLY A 68 6.09 8.27 -8.47
C GLY A 68 6.59 8.28 -9.91
N LYS A 69 7.10 7.15 -10.41
CA LYS A 69 7.59 7.01 -11.79
C LYS A 69 6.51 7.33 -12.82
N ILE A 70 5.31 6.76 -12.67
CA ILE A 70 4.16 7.06 -13.55
C ILE A 70 3.82 8.55 -13.49
N LYS A 71 3.95 9.16 -12.31
CA LYS A 71 3.71 10.58 -12.12
C LYS A 71 4.89 11.48 -12.52
N GLY A 72 5.92 10.95 -13.17
CA GLY A 72 7.05 11.72 -13.68
C GLY A 72 8.15 12.01 -12.64
N PHE A 73 8.16 11.30 -11.51
CA PHE A 73 9.20 11.41 -10.48
C PHE A 73 10.11 10.18 -10.51
N GLU A 74 11.42 10.41 -10.61
CA GLU A 74 12.41 9.35 -10.41
C GLU A 74 12.78 9.25 -8.94
N LEU A 75 12.51 8.08 -8.34
CA LEU A 75 12.73 7.84 -6.92
C LEU A 75 13.46 6.53 -6.72
N SER A 76 14.34 6.50 -5.73
CA SER A 76 14.83 5.23 -5.21
C SER A 76 13.76 4.54 -4.36
N THR A 77 13.83 3.22 -4.23
CA THR A 77 12.99 2.46 -3.28
C THR A 77 13.14 2.99 -1.86
N TRP A 78 14.34 3.47 -1.50
CA TRP A 78 14.59 4.02 -0.18
C TRP A 78 13.81 5.32 0.05
N ARG A 79 13.92 6.27 -0.89
CA ARG A 79 13.13 7.51 -0.81
C ARG A 79 11.63 7.25 -0.79
N SER A 80 11.18 6.25 -1.54
CA SER A 80 9.76 5.87 -1.58
C SER A 80 9.27 5.31 -0.25
N LYS A 81 10.11 4.56 0.48
CA LYS A 81 9.80 4.10 1.84
C LYS A 81 9.75 5.25 2.83
N GLU A 82 10.65 6.23 2.74
CA GLU A 82 10.57 7.44 3.58
C GLU A 82 9.25 8.18 3.38
N ILE A 83 8.81 8.35 2.12
CA ILE A 83 7.53 8.98 1.78
C ILE A 83 6.36 8.23 2.44
N ILE A 84 6.35 6.89 2.40
CA ILE A 84 5.30 6.10 3.06
C ILE A 84 5.29 6.30 4.58
N VAL A 85 6.47 6.34 5.20
CA VAL A 85 6.59 6.56 6.64
C VAL A 85 6.11 7.97 7.00
N GLU A 86 6.49 8.98 6.22
CA GLU A 86 6.05 10.37 6.37
C GLU A 86 4.52 10.48 6.25
N LEU A 87 3.95 9.96 5.17
CA LEU A 87 2.51 9.97 4.91
C LEU A 87 1.74 9.17 5.97
N GLY A 88 2.26 8.04 6.42
CA GLY A 88 1.68 7.26 7.51
C GLY A 88 1.79 7.94 8.88
N GLY A 89 2.75 8.86 9.07
CA GLY A 89 2.79 9.76 10.23
C GLY A 89 1.68 10.81 10.18
N LEU A 90 1.43 11.37 9.01
CA LEU A 90 0.43 12.43 8.81
C LEU A 90 -1.01 11.96 9.06
N THR A 91 -1.32 10.70 8.76
CA THR A 91 -2.65 10.10 8.93
C THR A 91 -3.09 9.92 10.39
N GLY A 92 -2.26 10.33 11.36
CA GLY A 92 -2.62 10.48 12.77
C GLY A 92 -2.48 9.22 13.62
N MET A 93 -2.31 8.04 13.01
CA MET A 93 -2.05 6.79 13.73
C MET A 93 -0.57 6.42 13.79
N GLY A 94 0.28 6.99 12.94
CA GLY A 94 1.67 6.56 12.80
C GLY A 94 1.77 5.20 12.13
N PHE A 95 2.50 5.12 11.02
CA PHE A 95 2.69 3.88 10.24
C PHE A 95 3.04 2.66 11.12
N LEU A 96 3.88 2.89 12.14
CA LEU A 96 4.34 1.85 13.07
C LEU A 96 3.28 1.41 14.09
N ALA A 97 2.47 2.32 14.63
CA ALA A 97 1.46 1.93 15.62
C ALA A 97 0.36 1.08 14.97
N GLN A 98 0.09 1.32 13.68
CA GLN A 98 -0.85 0.52 12.90
C GLN A 98 -0.31 -0.89 12.62
N GLN A 99 0.97 -1.02 12.25
CA GLN A 99 1.64 -2.31 12.10
C GLN A 99 1.68 -3.10 13.42
N ALA A 100 1.91 -2.40 14.54
CA ALA A 100 1.87 -2.97 15.88
C ALA A 100 0.46 -3.47 16.23
N THR A 101 -0.58 -2.69 15.94
CA THR A 101 -1.98 -3.06 16.17
C THR A 101 -2.35 -4.33 15.39
N ILE A 102 -2.06 -4.38 14.09
CA ILE A 102 -2.32 -5.56 13.25
C ILE A 102 -1.59 -6.80 13.82
N SER A 103 -0.36 -6.61 14.27
CA SER A 103 0.45 -7.70 14.85
C SER A 103 -0.10 -8.17 16.20
N LEU A 104 -0.56 -7.26 17.06
CA LEU A 104 -1.18 -7.58 18.35
C LEU A 104 -2.50 -8.35 18.17
N TYR A 105 -3.33 -7.94 17.21
CA TYR A 105 -4.56 -8.64 16.87
C TYR A 105 -4.30 -10.08 16.38
N LYS A 106 -3.23 -10.29 15.61
CA LYS A 106 -2.81 -11.63 15.16
C LYS A 106 -2.32 -12.51 16.31
N LEU A 107 -1.69 -11.93 17.35
CA LEU A 107 -1.23 -12.65 18.53
C LEU A 107 -2.36 -13.05 19.49
N GLY A 108 -3.39 -12.20 19.64
CA GLY A 108 -4.50 -12.43 20.58
C GLY A 108 -5.55 -13.45 20.12
N LEU A 109 -5.66 -13.71 18.80
CA LEU A 109 -6.65 -14.64 18.22
C LEU A 109 -6.01 -15.54 17.13
N PRO A 110 -5.11 -16.46 17.52
CA PRO A 110 -4.26 -17.21 16.58
C PRO A 110 -4.99 -18.16 15.59
N PHE A 111 -6.32 -18.27 15.62
CA PHE A 111 -7.11 -19.08 14.67
C PHE A 111 -8.32 -18.37 14.05
N ALA A 112 -8.80 -17.26 14.64
CA ALA A 112 -9.93 -16.48 14.11
C ALA A 112 -9.50 -15.19 13.38
N GLY A 113 -8.26 -14.73 13.60
CA GLY A 113 -7.77 -13.46 13.07
C GLY A 113 -7.52 -13.45 11.55
N GLY A 114 -7.24 -14.60 10.93
CA GLY A 114 -6.86 -14.67 9.52
C GLY A 114 -7.88 -14.04 8.57
N PHE A 115 -9.17 -14.41 8.69
CA PHE A 115 -10.22 -13.93 7.77
C PHE A 115 -10.48 -12.41 7.87
N PHE A 116 -10.43 -11.84 9.07
CA PHE A 116 -10.63 -10.40 9.26
C PHE A 116 -9.41 -9.57 8.84
N THR A 117 -8.20 -10.15 8.84
CA THR A 117 -6.99 -9.43 8.46
C THR A 117 -6.84 -9.18 6.96
N LEU A 118 -7.46 -9.97 6.09
CA LEU A 118 -7.38 -9.79 4.63
C LEU A 118 -7.99 -8.46 4.17
N PRO A 119 -9.28 -8.16 4.47
CA PRO A 119 -9.87 -6.88 4.09
C PRO A 119 -9.15 -5.69 4.71
N ILE A 120 -8.58 -5.86 5.92
CA ILE A 120 -7.84 -4.80 6.61
C ILE A 120 -6.51 -4.51 5.91
N ALA A 121 -5.72 -5.54 5.61
CA ALA A 121 -4.45 -5.40 4.91
C ALA A 121 -4.65 -4.84 3.49
N PHE A 122 -5.68 -5.32 2.78
CA PHE A 122 -6.08 -4.76 1.49
C PHE A 122 -6.42 -3.28 1.62
N ALA A 123 -7.33 -2.93 2.52
CA ALA A 123 -7.80 -1.57 2.69
C ALA A 123 -6.69 -0.60 3.08
N PHE A 124 -5.77 -1.05 3.92
CA PHE A 124 -4.64 -0.25 4.36
C PHE A 124 -3.68 0.05 3.21
N THR A 125 -3.27 -0.98 2.46
CA THR A 125 -2.40 -0.78 1.28
C THR A 125 -3.09 0.07 0.23
N TYR A 126 -4.40 -0.11 0.04
CA TYR A 126 -5.20 0.69 -0.88
C TYR A 126 -5.21 2.17 -0.46
N ALA A 127 -5.53 2.46 0.80
CA ALA A 127 -5.54 3.81 1.34
C ALA A 127 -4.16 4.48 1.23
N MET A 128 -3.08 3.76 1.54
CA MET A 128 -1.72 4.27 1.40
C MET A 128 -1.41 4.61 -0.06
N GLY A 129 -1.77 3.74 -1.01
CA GLY A 129 -1.61 4.00 -2.43
C GLY A 129 -2.31 5.27 -2.90
N ARG A 130 -3.54 5.51 -2.44
CA ARG A 130 -4.31 6.73 -2.77
C ARG A 130 -3.67 7.98 -2.19
N VAL A 131 -3.19 7.93 -0.94
CA VAL A 131 -2.47 9.05 -0.32
C VAL A 131 -1.14 9.33 -1.04
N VAL A 132 -0.41 8.29 -1.45
CA VAL A 132 0.82 8.44 -2.24
C VAL A 132 0.54 9.05 -3.61
N SER A 133 -0.53 8.64 -4.28
CA SER A 133 -0.95 9.26 -5.54
C SER A 133 -1.18 10.77 -5.36
N TYR A 134 -1.98 11.14 -4.34
CA TYR A 134 -2.26 12.53 -4.01
C TYR A 134 -0.99 13.31 -3.66
N TYR A 135 -0.07 12.71 -2.89
CA TYR A 135 1.22 13.33 -2.57
C TYR A 135 1.97 13.77 -3.84
N PHE A 136 2.04 12.90 -4.84
CA PHE A 136 2.71 13.25 -6.10
C PHE A 136 1.94 14.25 -6.96
N ASP A 137 0.60 14.26 -6.89
CA ASP A 137 -0.22 15.27 -7.56
C ASP A 137 0.06 16.68 -7.00
N VAL A 138 0.02 16.82 -5.67
CA VAL A 138 0.35 18.06 -4.96
C VAL A 138 1.79 18.50 -5.22
N ARG A 139 2.73 17.54 -5.19
CA ARG A 139 4.16 17.81 -5.47
C ARG A 139 4.39 18.28 -6.90
N ARG A 140 3.64 17.75 -7.87
CA ARG A 140 3.68 18.19 -9.26
C ARG A 140 3.10 19.60 -9.42
N ALA A 141 2.03 19.92 -8.68
CA ALA A 141 1.42 21.24 -8.66
C ALA A 141 2.28 22.30 -7.94
N GLY A 142 3.30 21.88 -7.18
CA GLY A 142 4.11 22.79 -6.35
C GLY A 142 3.40 23.28 -5.10
N GLU A 143 2.34 22.58 -4.70
CA GLU A 143 1.51 22.95 -3.55
C GLU A 143 2.03 22.31 -2.24
N PRO A 144 1.71 22.91 -1.07
CA PRO A 144 2.04 22.30 0.21
C PRO A 144 1.13 21.10 0.50
N LEU A 145 1.69 20.10 1.20
CA LEU A 145 0.91 18.92 1.61
C LEU A 145 0.02 19.27 2.81
N ASP A 146 -1.29 19.28 2.59
CA ASP A 146 -2.29 19.51 3.64
C ASP A 146 -2.62 18.19 4.39
N ARG A 147 -2.37 18.18 5.70
CA ARG A 147 -2.62 17.04 6.58
C ARG A 147 -4.11 16.67 6.65
N ASP A 148 -5.01 17.63 6.68
CA ASP A 148 -6.44 17.37 6.79
C ASP A 148 -6.97 16.72 5.51
N ILE A 149 -6.45 17.14 4.35
CA ILE A 149 -6.78 16.50 3.07
C ILE A 149 -6.21 15.07 3.04
N VAL A 150 -4.95 14.87 3.47
CA VAL A 150 -4.35 13.53 3.59
C VAL A 150 -5.20 12.62 4.48
N CYS A 151 -5.64 13.10 5.66
CA CYS A 151 -6.51 12.36 6.57
C CYS A 151 -7.88 12.05 5.94
N LYS A 152 -8.47 13.00 5.19
CA LYS A 152 -9.74 12.79 4.48
C LYS A 152 -9.61 11.71 3.42
N ILE A 153 -8.59 11.81 2.56
CA ILE A 153 -8.30 10.82 1.51
C ILE A 153 -8.05 9.45 2.12
N TRP A 154 -7.22 9.39 3.16
CA TRP A 154 -6.94 8.17 3.89
C TRP A 154 -8.21 7.49 4.40
N ASN A 155 -9.05 8.21 5.13
CA ASN A 155 -10.25 7.64 5.73
C ASN A 155 -11.26 7.20 4.66
N ALA A 156 -11.45 7.99 3.60
CA ALA A 156 -12.31 7.63 2.48
C ALA A 156 -11.81 6.35 1.78
N ALA A 157 -10.52 6.31 1.43
CA ALA A 157 -9.91 5.18 0.76
C ALA A 157 -9.85 3.93 1.66
N LEU A 158 -9.69 4.08 2.98
CA LEU A 158 -9.74 2.97 3.91
C LEU A 158 -11.13 2.33 3.97
N GLN A 159 -12.20 3.14 3.92
CA GLN A 159 -13.58 2.63 3.87
C GLN A 159 -13.89 1.97 2.52
N GLU A 160 -13.43 2.57 1.42
CA GLU A 160 -13.54 1.99 0.09
C GLU A 160 -12.79 0.65 -0.01
N GLY A 161 -11.53 0.64 0.41
CA GLY A 161 -10.69 -0.55 0.44
C GLY A 161 -11.29 -1.67 1.30
N LYS A 162 -11.93 -1.35 2.43
CA LYS A 162 -12.67 -2.35 3.24
C LYS A 162 -13.86 -2.95 2.47
N LYS A 163 -14.56 -2.16 1.65
CA LYS A 163 -15.65 -2.66 0.80
C LYS A 163 -15.13 -3.52 -0.34
N LEU A 164 -14.04 -3.10 -0.99
CA LEU A 164 -13.40 -3.84 -2.08
C LEU A 164 -12.81 -5.17 -1.59
N GLY A 165 -12.11 -5.14 -0.44
CA GLY A 165 -11.52 -6.33 0.18
C GLY A 165 -12.52 -7.33 0.74
N LYS A 166 -13.81 -6.97 0.88
CA LYS A 166 -14.90 -7.91 1.21
C LYS A 166 -15.48 -8.62 -0.03
N LYS A 167 -15.25 -8.08 -1.23
CA LYS A 167 -15.80 -8.58 -2.50
C LYS A 167 -14.82 -9.48 -3.29
N ARG A 168 -13.58 -9.64 -2.81
CA ARG A 168 -12.52 -10.45 -3.42
C ARG A 168 -12.06 -11.51 -2.45
#